data_AF-A0A221R7M2-F1
#
_entry.id   AF-A0A221R7M2-F1
#
_cell.length_a   1.000
_cell.length_b   1.000
_cell.length_c   1.000
_cell.angle_alpha   90.00
_cell.angle_beta   90.00
_cell.angle_gamma   90.00
#
_symmetry.space_group_name_H-M   'P 1'
#
loop_
_entity.id
_entity.type
_entity.pdbx_description
1 polymer ?
#
loop_
_entity_poly.entity_id
_entity_poly.type
_entity_poly.pdbx_seq_one_letter_code
_entity_poly.pdbx_strand_id
1 'polypeptide(L)' 'GFGTRTQVGSGWGVMNAILGIGDFNGDGKNDILARDTASGGLYLYPGNGTGGWLTRTQVGWGWNGLTLP' A
#
# COMPACT_ATOMS: atom_id res chain seq x y z
N GLY A 1 20.08 15.19 -8.61
CA GLY A 1 20.06 14.44 -7.34
C GLY A 1 18.63 14.22 -6.93
N PHE A 2 18.33 13.11 -6.25
CA PHE A 2 16.99 12.91 -5.68
C PHE A 2 16.75 13.92 -4.55
N GLY A 3 15.50 14.34 -4.35
CA GLY A 3 15.13 15.28 -3.28
C GLY A 3 15.24 14.66 -1.87
N THR A 4 14.93 15.46 -0.85
CA THR A 4 14.89 14.98 0.54
C THR A 4 13.88 13.85 0.67
N ARG A 5 14.30 12.75 1.33
CA ARG A 5 13.40 11.64 1.63
C ARG A 5 12.40 12.07 2.71
N THR A 6 11.11 11.89 2.43
CA THR A 6 10.03 12.08 3.40
C THR A 6 9.53 10.74 3.91
N GLN A 7 9.26 10.63 5.21
CA GLN A 7 8.59 9.46 5.76
C GLN A 7 7.08 9.56 5.51
N VAL A 8 6.53 8.57 4.79
CA VAL A 8 5.12 8.56 4.38
C VAL A 8 4.25 7.65 5.26
N GLY A 9 4.83 6.93 6.21
CA GLY A 9 4.13 6.05 7.14
C GLY A 9 5.05 5.27 8.07
N SER A 10 4.45 4.51 8.99
CA SER A 10 5.12 3.62 9.95
C SER A 10 4.43 2.25 9.99
N GLY A 11 5.05 1.26 10.65
CA GLY A 11 4.46 -0.07 10.82
C GLY A 11 4.56 -1.01 9.61
N TRP A 12 5.29 -0.64 8.56
CA TRP A 12 5.43 -1.44 7.34
C TRP A 12 6.11 -2.80 7.53
N GLY A 13 6.79 -3.03 8.66
CA GLY A 13 7.52 -4.28 8.92
C GLY A 13 6.65 -5.54 9.04
N VAL A 14 5.32 -5.39 9.14
CA VAL A 14 4.38 -6.53 9.11
C VAL A 14 3.93 -6.89 7.70
N MET A 15 4.31 -6.11 6.68
CA MET A 15 3.94 -6.35 5.28
C MET A 15 5.02 -7.14 4.56
N ASN A 16 4.65 -8.20 3.85
CA ASN A 16 5.59 -9.01 3.05
C ASN A 16 5.54 -8.70 1.55
N ALA A 17 4.65 -7.80 1.12
CA ALA A 17 4.59 -7.29 -0.24
C ALA A 17 3.98 -5.88 -0.23
N ILE A 18 4.57 -4.97 -1.02
CA ILE A 18 4.08 -3.60 -1.23
C ILE A 18 4.24 -3.28 -2.71
N LEU A 19 3.15 -2.88 -3.37
CA LEU A 19 3.11 -2.61 -4.81
C LEU A 19 2.52 -1.24 -5.08
N GLY A 20 3.21 -0.46 -5.92
CA GLY A 20 2.64 0.74 -6.53
C GLY A 20 1.73 0.34 -7.68
N ILE A 21 0.44 0.67 -7.59
CA ILE A 21 -0.56 0.21 -8.57
C ILE A 21 -1.21 1.35 -9.36
N GLY A 22 -0.74 2.58 -9.16
CA GLY A 22 -1.33 3.77 -9.77
C GLY A 22 -2.61 4.18 -9.04
N ASP A 23 -3.52 4.84 -9.75
CA ASP A 23 -4.81 5.28 -9.23
C ASP A 23 -5.83 4.13 -9.29
N PHE A 24 -5.96 3.40 -8.19
CA PHE A 24 -6.80 2.21 -8.12
C PHE A 24 -8.24 2.53 -7.72
N ASN A 25 -8.42 3.55 -6.88
CA ASN A 25 -9.74 3.98 -6.42
C ASN A 25 -10.41 5.03 -7.33
N GLY A 26 -9.70 5.59 -8.31
CA GLY A 26 -10.20 6.55 -9.29
C GLY A 26 -10.23 8.00 -8.78
N ASP A 27 -9.46 8.34 -7.75
CA ASP A 27 -9.43 9.70 -7.17
C ASP A 27 -8.35 10.61 -7.78
N GLY A 28 -7.62 10.11 -8.77
CA GLY A 28 -6.54 10.81 -9.45
C GLY A 28 -5.23 10.87 -8.67
N LYS A 29 -5.08 10.11 -7.58
CA LYS A 29 -3.85 9.99 -6.78
C LYS A 29 -3.28 8.58 -6.90
N ASN A 30 -1.97 8.47 -6.67
CA ASN A 30 -1.31 7.16 -6.69
C ASN A 30 -1.54 6.42 -5.39
N ASP A 31 -1.96 5.17 -5.52
CA ASP A 31 -2.23 4.24 -4.43
C ASP A 31 -1.17 3.13 -4.36
N ILE A 32 -1.14 2.44 -3.22
CA ILE A 32 -0.39 1.20 -3.05
C ILE A 32 -1.27 0.08 -2.49
N LEU A 33 -0.95 -1.15 -2.86
CA LEU A 33 -1.41 -2.34 -2.16
C LEU A 33 -0.31 -2.87 -1.26
N ALA A 34 -0.69 -3.28 -0.06
CA ALA A 34 0.20 -4.01 0.84
C ALA A 34 -0.47 -5.28 1.36
N ARG A 35 0.31 -6.35 1.48
CA ARG A 35 -0.16 -7.62 2.04
C ARG A 35 0.43 -7.86 3.42
N ASP A 36 -0.46 -8.09 4.38
CA ASP A 36 -0.10 -8.46 5.74
C ASP A 36 0.48 -9.88 5.80
N THR A 37 1.60 -10.04 6.50
CA THR A 37 2.36 -11.29 6.56
C THR A 37 1.62 -12.38 7.33
N ALA A 38 0.92 -12.03 8.42
CA ALA A 38 0.32 -13.02 9.31
C ALA A 38 -0.99 -13.59 8.74
N SER A 39 -1.84 -12.70 8.22
CA SER A 39 -3.20 -13.03 7.78
C SER A 39 -3.32 -13.22 6.26
N GLY A 40 -2.37 -12.68 5.48
CA GLY A 40 -2.54 -12.55 4.03
C GLY A 40 -3.62 -11.53 3.65
N GLY A 41 -4.03 -10.66 4.56
CA GLY A 41 -4.94 -9.56 4.29
C GLY A 41 -4.33 -8.60 3.28
N LEU A 42 -5.09 -8.28 2.24
CA LEU A 42 -4.68 -7.33 1.20
C LEU A 42 -5.33 -5.98 1.49
N TYR A 43 -4.50 -4.96 1.66
CA TYR A 43 -4.92 -3.61 2.05
C TYR A 43 -4.56 -2.60 0.96
N LEU A 44 -5.55 -1.82 0.54
CA LEU A 44 -5.38 -0.62 -0.26
C LEU A 44 -5.02 0.55 0.66
N TYR A 45 -4.00 1.31 0.29
CA TYR A 45 -3.61 2.56 0.91
C TYR A 45 -3.80 3.68 -0.12
N PRO A 46 -4.93 4.41 -0.05
CA PRO A 46 -5.17 5.49 -0.98
C PRO A 46 -4.20 6.65 -0.78
N GLY A 47 -3.70 7.22 -1.86
CA GLY A 47 -2.82 8.40 -1.80
C GLY A 47 -3.59 9.67 -1.42
N ASN A 48 -3.00 10.53 -0.59
CA ASN A 48 -3.58 11.85 -0.31
C ASN A 48 -3.11 12.96 -1.28
N GLY A 49 -2.24 12.63 -2.23
CA GLY A 49 -1.66 13.57 -3.20
C GLY A 49 -0.57 14.51 -2.67
N THR A 50 -0.20 14.42 -1.39
CA THR A 50 0.80 15.28 -0.74
C THR A 50 1.93 14.48 -0.08
N GLY A 51 2.07 13.19 -0.45
CA GLY A 51 3.10 12.30 0.07
C GLY A 51 2.72 11.56 1.34
N GLY A 52 1.42 11.31 1.55
CA GLY A 52 0.91 10.45 2.62
C GLY A 52 -0.27 9.60 2.16
N TRP A 53 -0.84 8.87 3.10
CA TRP A 53 -1.94 7.92 2.86
C TRP A 53 -3.21 8.37 3.56
N LEU A 54 -4.35 8.10 2.94
CA LEU A 54 -5.65 8.11 3.59
C LEU A 54 -5.83 6.83 4.42
N THR A 55 -7.00 6.69 5.07
CA THR A 55 -7.35 5.48 5.80
C THR A 55 -7.30 4.27 4.87
N ARG A 56 -6.46 3.29 5.22
CA ARG A 56 -6.38 2.03 4.46
C ARG A 56 -7.70 1.27 4.50
N THR A 57 -7.99 0.55 3.43
CA THR A 57 -9.16 -0.34 3.34
C THR A 57 -8.71 -1.75 3.03
N GLN A 58 -9.29 -2.76 3.68
CA GLN A 58 -9.03 -4.14 3.31
C GLN A 58 -9.83 -4.50 2.06
N VAL A 59 -9.15 -4.92 1.01
CA VAL A 59 -9.73 -5.25 -0.29
C VAL A 59 -9.68 -6.75 -0.59
N GLY A 60 -9.05 -7.54 0.30
CA GLY A 60 -9.00 -8.99 0.14
C GLY A 60 -8.53 -9.76 1.36
N TRP A 61 -8.79 -11.06 1.33
CA TRP A 61 -8.47 -12.03 2.39
C TRP A 61 -7.67 -13.19 1.81
N GLY A 62 -6.74 -13.76 2.58
CA GLY A 62 -6.09 -15.03 2.24
C GLY A 62 -5.08 -15.02 1.08
N TRP A 63 -4.45 -13.88 0.78
CA TRP A 63 -3.53 -13.74 -0.36
C TRP A 63 -2.12 -14.33 -0.12
N ASN A 64 -1.95 -15.18 0.88
CA ASN A 64 -0.65 -15.79 1.23
C ASN A 64 -0.11 -16.73 0.15
N GLY A 65 -0.99 -17.35 -0.63
CA GLY A 65 -0.60 -18.31 -1.68
C GLY A 65 -0.17 -17.68 -3.01
N LEU A 66 -0.38 -16.37 -3.21
CA LEU A 66 -0.01 -15.69 -4.45
C LEU A 66 1.37 -15.05 -4.32
N THR A 67 2.27 -15.27 -5.27
CA THR A 67 3.46 -14.42 -5.38
C THR A 67 3.05 -13.12 -6.06
N LEU A 68 3.19 -11.99 -5.35
CA LEU A 68 3.04 -10.67 -5.96
C LEU A 68 4.39 -10.28 -6.60
N PRO A 69 4.37 -9.61 -7.78
CA PRO A 69 5.57 -9.27 -8.52
C PRO A 69 6.51 -8.32 -7.77
#